data_AF-A0A8T5NX90-F1
#
_entry.id   AF-A0A8T5NX90-F1
#
_cell.length_a   1.000
_cell.length_b   1.000
_cell.length_c   1.000
_cell.angle_alpha   90.00
_cell.angle_beta   90.00
_cell.angle_gamma   90.00
#
_symmetry.space_group_name_H-M   'P 1'
#
loop_
_entity.id
_entity.type
_entity.pdbx_description
1 polymer ?
#
loop_
_entity_poly.entity_id
_entity_poly.type
_entity_poly.pdbx_seq_one_letter_code
_entity_poly.pdbx_strand_id
1 'polypeptide(L)'
;FPNGEEMVHFPASLRESLLGKAYEMGEKFLDITKREFGRKLKCSFALQCLGDELENLKVVDVSGRIPGSPDSPYSPNSRYLFRRPVSFGERTAMEVGYALKQDRLLEILS
;
A
#
# COMPACT_ATOMS: atom_id res chain seq x y z
N PHE A 1 8.43 19.59 -20.67
CA PHE A 1 7.64 18.58 -19.95
C PHE A 1 6.75 19.32 -18.99
N PRO A 2 5.42 19.09 -18.97
CA PRO A 2 4.53 19.82 -18.07
C PRO A 2 4.97 19.55 -16.62
N ASN A 3 4.59 20.41 -15.67
CA ASN A 3 5.11 20.54 -14.30
C ASN A 3 5.00 19.30 -13.37
N GLY A 4 4.92 18.09 -13.90
CA GLY A 4 4.75 16.85 -13.14
C GLY A 4 3.34 16.70 -12.55
N GLU A 5 2.36 17.44 -13.06
CA GLU A 5 0.98 17.37 -12.58
C GLU A 5 0.35 16.01 -12.91
N GLU A 6 -0.11 15.32 -11.87
CA GLU A 6 -0.85 14.06 -12.00
C GLU A 6 -2.28 14.34 -12.47
N MET A 7 -2.65 13.87 -13.66
CA MET A 7 -4.01 14.01 -14.20
C MET A 7 -4.80 12.69 -14.15
N VAL A 8 -4.12 11.55 -14.32
CA VAL A 8 -4.74 10.23 -14.47
C VAL A 8 -3.83 9.16 -13.87
N HIS A 9 -4.44 8.14 -13.27
CA HIS A 9 -3.77 6.89 -12.89
C HIS A 9 -4.22 5.76 -13.81
N PHE A 10 -3.27 4.91 -14.23
CA PHE A 10 -3.56 3.70 -15.00
C PHE A 10 -3.20 2.47 -14.17
N PRO A 11 -4.06 1.44 -14.13
CA PRO A 11 -3.75 0.22 -13.41
C PRO A 11 -2.61 -0.51 -14.12
N ALA A 12 -1.60 -0.90 -13.35
CA ALA A 12 -0.48 -1.70 -13.81
C ALA A 12 -0.24 -2.88 -12.86
N SER A 13 0.26 -3.98 -13.41
CA SER A 13 0.74 -5.11 -12.60
C SER A 13 2.26 -5.12 -12.62
N LEU A 14 2.86 -5.39 -11.47
CA LEU A 14 4.30 -5.59 -11.35
C LEU A 14 4.66 -6.96 -11.93
N ARG A 15 5.86 -7.09 -12.53
CA ARG A 15 6.40 -8.41 -12.90
C ARG A 15 6.52 -9.28 -11.66
N GLU A 16 6.18 -10.56 -11.75
CA GLU A 16 6.12 -11.46 -10.60
C GLU A 16 7.47 -11.59 -9.85
N SER A 17 8.60 -11.54 -10.58
CA SER A 17 9.96 -11.54 -10.03
C SER A 17 10.21 -10.40 -9.03
N LEU A 18 9.52 -9.28 -9.20
CA LEU A 18 9.67 -8.08 -8.38
C LEU A 18 8.76 -8.06 -7.14
N LEU A 19 7.80 -8.99 -7.02
CA LEU A 19 6.85 -8.99 -5.90
C LEU A 19 7.54 -9.19 -4.55
N GLY A 20 8.54 -10.08 -4.48
CA GLY A 20 9.33 -10.29 -3.26
C GLY A 20 10.06 -9.02 -2.83
N LYS A 21 10.70 -8.33 -3.79
CA LYS A 21 11.38 -7.06 -3.55
C LYS A 21 10.43 -5.96 -3.09
N ALA A 22 9.26 -5.84 -3.72
CA ALA A 22 8.25 -4.86 -3.32
C ALA A 22 7.72 -5.13 -1.89
N TYR A 23 7.53 -6.41 -1.52
CA TYR A 23 7.13 -6.79 -0.17
C TYR A 23 8.20 -6.43 0.87
N GLU A 24 9.47 -6.76 0.61
CA GLU A 24 10.58 -6.40 1.49
C GLU A 24 10.73 -4.88 1.66
N MET A 25 10.51 -4.10 0.59
CA MET A 25 10.52 -2.64 0.67
C MET A 25 9.43 -2.12 1.61
N GLY A 26 8.23 -2.71 1.56
CA GLY A 26 7.12 -2.41 2.47
C GLY A 26 7.46 -2.71 3.93
N GLU A 27 8.01 -3.89 4.22
CA GLU A 27 8.43 -4.27 5.58
C GLU A 27 9.50 -3.33 6.12
N LYS A 28 10.54 -3.03 5.34
CA LYS A 28 11.59 -2.06 5.72
C LYS A 28 11.01 -0.68 6.02
N PHE A 29 10.02 -0.23 5.25
CA PHE A 29 9.33 1.03 5.50
C PHE A 29 8.54 1.01 6.82
N LEU A 30 7.82 -0.07 7.12
CA LEU A 30 7.11 -0.24 8.39
C LEU A 30 8.05 -0.28 9.60
N ASP A 31 9.21 -0.91 9.46
CA ASP A 31 10.23 -0.95 10.51
C ASP A 31 10.86 0.42 10.78
N ILE A 32 11.21 1.16 9.71
CA ILE A 32 11.76 2.51 9.84
C ILE A 32 10.71 3.44 10.45
N THR A 33 9.47 3.42 9.98
CA THR A 33 8.42 4.27 10.55
C THR A 33 8.18 3.97 12.03
N LYS A 34 8.24 2.70 12.44
CA LYS A 34 8.20 2.33 13.86
C LYS A 34 9.36 2.90 14.65
N ARG A 35 10.59 2.82 14.11
CA ARG A 35 11.80 3.30 14.78
C ARG A 35 11.81 4.82 14.93
N GLU A 36 11.49 5.54 13.87
CA GLU A 36 11.56 7.01 13.84
C GLU A 36 10.38 7.68 14.55
N PHE A 37 9.17 7.11 14.46
CA PHE A 37 7.95 7.72 15.01
C PHE A 37 7.43 7.02 16.28
N GLY A 38 8.12 5.99 16.77
CA GLY A 38 7.73 5.24 17.97
C GLY A 38 6.45 4.40 17.82
N ARG A 39 5.85 4.35 16.63
CA ARG A 39 4.61 3.61 16.36
C ARG A 39 4.63 2.99 14.97
N LYS A 40 4.08 1.78 14.85
CA LYS A 40 3.84 1.18 13.55
C LYS A 40 2.75 1.93 12.81
N LEU A 41 2.90 2.06 11.50
CA LEU A 41 1.85 2.58 10.64
C LEU A 41 0.64 1.63 10.69
N LYS A 42 -0.54 2.13 11.06
CA LYS A 42 -1.77 1.34 11.27
C LYS A 42 -2.75 1.40 10.09
N CYS A 43 -2.39 2.14 9.05
CA CYS A 43 -3.23 2.38 7.87
C CYS A 43 -2.55 1.87 6.59
N SER A 44 -3.25 1.95 5.46
CA SER A 44 -2.64 1.71 4.15
C SER A 44 -1.61 2.79 3.82
N PHE A 45 -0.55 2.40 3.13
CA PHE A 45 0.46 3.31 2.58
C PHE A 45 0.78 2.94 1.13
N ALA A 46 1.49 3.81 0.44
CA ALA A 46 2.04 3.54 -0.89
C ALA A 46 3.50 3.98 -0.98
N LEU A 47 4.33 3.15 -1.60
CA LEU A 47 5.68 3.51 -2.03
C LEU A 47 5.64 3.80 -3.53
N GLN A 48 5.78 5.07 -3.90
CA GLN A 48 5.81 5.46 -5.30
C GLN A 48 7.20 5.18 -5.86
N CYS A 49 7.29 4.30 -6.85
CA CYS A 49 8.56 3.77 -7.32
C CYS A 49 8.76 4.00 -8.83
N LEU A 50 10.01 4.25 -9.22
CA LEU A 50 10.47 4.14 -10.59
C LEU A 50 11.15 2.78 -10.78
N GLY A 51 10.75 2.05 -11.82
CA GLY A 51 11.39 0.82 -12.28
C GLY A 51 12.37 1.11 -13.42
N ASP A 52 13.49 0.40 -13.48
CA ASP A 52 14.36 0.35 -14.66
C ASP A 52 14.29 -1.00 -15.39
N GLU A 53 14.93 -1.09 -16.56
CA GLU A 53 14.99 -2.31 -17.39
C GLU A 53 15.70 -3.49 -16.70
N LEU A 54 16.47 -3.21 -15.64
CA LEU A 54 17.22 -4.19 -14.86
C LEU A 54 16.48 -4.63 -13.59
N GLU A 55 15.17 -4.36 -13.51
CA GLU A 55 14.33 -4.73 -12.35
C GLU A 55 14.76 -4.03 -11.04
N ASN A 56 15.32 -2.83 -11.12
CA ASN A 56 15.53 -1.99 -9.96
C ASN A 56 14.33 -1.11 -9.69
N LEU A 57 13.81 -1.20 -8.46
CA LEU A 57 12.79 -0.29 -7.94
C LEU A 57 13.46 0.75 -7.06
N LYS A 58 13.28 2.02 -7.40
CA LYS A 58 13.72 3.17 -6.58
C LYS A 58 12.50 3.92 -6.08
N VAL A 59 12.37 4.08 -4.78
CA VAL A 59 11.31 4.89 -4.16
C VAL A 59 11.61 6.36 -4.42
N VAL A 60 10.65 7.09 -4.98
CA VAL A 60 10.73 8.53 -5.22
C VAL A 60 9.85 9.35 -4.28
N ASP A 61 8.74 8.77 -3.82
CA ASP A 61 7.82 9.39 -2.88
C ASP A 61 7.09 8.33 -2.04
N VAL A 62 6.53 8.74 -0.90
CA VAL A 62 5.78 7.88 0.01
C VAL A 62 4.48 8.53 0.44
N SER A 63 3.39 7.77 0.38
CA SER A 63 2.11 8.17 0.98
C SER A 63 1.88 7.35 2.24
N GLY A 64 1.88 8.00 3.41
CA GLY A 64 1.52 7.39 4.69
C GLY A 64 0.02 7.18 4.91
N ARG A 65 -0.78 7.25 3.83
CA ARG A 65 -2.25 7.08 3.82
C ARG A 65 -2.68 6.42 2.51
N ILE A 66 -4.00 6.16 2.37
CA ILE A 66 -4.60 5.68 1.12
C ILE A 66 -4.12 6.58 -0.06
N PRO A 67 -3.50 6.01 -1.10
CA PRO A 67 -3.07 6.77 -2.27
C PRO A 67 -4.28 7.25 -3.08
N GLY A 68 -4.10 8.30 -3.89
CA GLY A 68 -5.14 8.80 -4.78
C GLY A 68 -5.50 7.86 -5.94
N SER A 69 -4.72 6.78 -6.13
CA SER A 69 -4.91 5.87 -7.26
C SER A 69 -6.05 4.87 -7.01
N PRO A 70 -6.89 4.61 -8.03
CA PRO A 70 -8.02 3.70 -7.93
C PRO A 70 -7.61 2.21 -8.01
N ASP A 71 -6.31 1.88 -7.97
CA ASP A 71 -5.79 0.59 -8.48
C ASP A 71 -6.13 -0.63 -7.63
N SER A 72 -6.46 -0.46 -6.35
CA SER A 72 -6.65 -1.57 -5.40
C SER A 72 -7.65 -2.65 -5.85
N PRO A 73 -8.91 -2.33 -6.22
CA PRO A 73 -9.87 -3.31 -6.73
C PRO A 73 -9.51 -3.84 -8.14
N TYR A 74 -8.70 -3.12 -8.90
CA TYR A 74 -8.29 -3.51 -10.24
C TYR A 74 -7.00 -4.33 -10.27
N SER A 75 -6.24 -4.34 -9.16
CA SER A 75 -5.07 -5.21 -9.02
C SER A 75 -5.48 -6.68 -8.85
N PRO A 76 -4.70 -7.63 -9.39
CA PRO A 76 -4.95 -9.06 -9.17
C PRO A 76 -4.69 -9.47 -7.71
N ASN A 77 -3.89 -8.71 -6.97
CA ASN A 77 -3.47 -9.02 -5.60
C ASN A 77 -4.64 -9.15 -4.63
N SER A 78 -5.59 -8.22 -4.67
CA SER A 78 -6.78 -8.27 -3.79
C SER A 78 -7.64 -9.50 -4.07
N ARG A 79 -7.78 -9.88 -5.34
CA ARG A 79 -8.51 -11.09 -5.77
C ARG A 79 -7.81 -12.38 -5.32
N TYR A 80 -6.48 -12.43 -5.34
CA TYR A 80 -5.74 -13.61 -4.85
C TYR A 80 -5.97 -13.86 -3.36
N LEU A 81 -5.99 -12.78 -2.56
CA LEU A 81 -6.16 -12.90 -1.11
C LEU A 81 -7.63 -13.09 -0.68
N PHE A 82 -8.56 -12.35 -1.28
CA PHE A 82 -9.95 -12.29 -0.81
C PHE A 82 -10.95 -13.01 -1.73
N ARG A 83 -10.50 -13.61 -2.84
CA ARG A 83 -11.34 -14.26 -3.86
C ARG A 83 -12.37 -13.33 -4.53
N ARG A 84 -12.24 -12.02 -4.31
CA ARG A 84 -13.06 -10.95 -4.90
C ARG A 84 -12.26 -9.64 -4.94
N PRO A 85 -12.65 -8.67 -5.77
CA PRO A 85 -12.07 -7.33 -5.68
C PRO A 85 -12.32 -6.74 -4.29
N VAL A 86 -11.27 -6.17 -3.69
CA VAL A 86 -11.34 -5.42 -2.44
C VAL A 86 -10.57 -4.13 -2.64
N SER A 87 -11.22 -2.99 -2.41
CA SER A 87 -10.57 -1.67 -2.47
C SER A 87 -9.82 -1.35 -1.18
N PHE A 88 -8.95 -0.33 -1.19
CA PHE A 88 -8.27 0.11 0.03
C PHE A 88 -9.27 0.58 1.08
N GLY A 89 -10.29 1.35 0.69
CA GLY A 89 -11.35 1.81 1.61
C GLY A 89 -12.14 0.64 2.20
N GLU A 90 -12.48 -0.34 1.37
CA GLU A 90 -13.15 -1.56 1.86
C GLU A 90 -12.23 -2.34 2.81
N ARG A 91 -10.94 -2.49 2.47
CA ARG A 91 -9.99 -3.16 3.35
C ARG A 91 -9.86 -2.44 4.68
N THR A 92 -9.83 -1.11 4.69
CA THR A 92 -9.84 -0.31 5.93
C THR A 92 -11.11 -0.58 6.75
N ALA A 93 -12.28 -0.59 6.12
CA ALA A 93 -13.54 -0.91 6.81
C ALA A 93 -13.56 -2.34 7.38
N MET A 94 -13.00 -3.32 6.67
CA MET A 94 -12.82 -4.68 7.17
C MET A 94 -11.97 -4.71 8.44
N GLU A 95 -10.89 -3.91 8.50
CA GLU A 95 -10.04 -3.83 9.69
C GLU A 95 -10.79 -3.28 10.90
N VAL A 96 -11.56 -2.21 10.70
CA VAL A 96 -12.42 -1.64 11.74
C VAL A 96 -13.44 -2.69 12.22
N GLY A 97 -14.07 -3.41 11.30
CA GLY A 97 -15.01 -4.48 11.63
C GLY A 97 -14.37 -5.64 12.42
N TYR A 98 -13.13 -6.02 12.11
CA TYR A 98 -12.39 -7.04 12.85
C TYR A 98 -12.00 -6.55 14.25
N ALA A 99 -11.48 -5.33 14.36
CA ALA A 99 -11.10 -4.75 15.64
C ALA A 99 -12.31 -4.60 16.59
N LEU A 100 -13.48 -4.21 16.06
CA LEU A 100 -14.73 -4.16 16.82
C LEU A 100 -15.14 -5.53 17.35
N LYS A 101 -15.09 -6.58 16.52
CA LYS A 101 -15.45 -7.96 16.91
C LYS A 101 -14.50 -8.55 17.96
N GLN A 102 -13.27 -8.04 18.03
CA GLN A 102 -12.25 -8.51 18.96
C GLN A 102 -12.11 -7.63 20.21
N ASP A 103 -12.91 -6.56 20.34
CA ASP A 103 -12.76 -5.54 21.39
C ASP A 103 -11.36 -4.87 21.41
N ARG A 104 -10.77 -4.71 20.21
CA ARG A 104 -9.42 -4.15 19.99
C ARG A 104 -9.44 -2.85 19.20
N LEU A 105 -10.57 -2.14 19.18
CA LEU A 105 -10.72 -0.90 18.41
C LEU A 105 -9.65 0.14 18.77
N LEU A 106 -9.32 0.27 20.06
CA LEU A 106 -8.31 1.22 20.54
C LEU A 106 -6.90 0.94 19.98
N GLU A 107 -6.62 -0.30 19.55
CA GLU A 107 -5.33 -0.65 18.98
C GLU A 107 -5.12 -0.10 17.57
N ILE A 108 -6.19 0.11 16.81
CA ILE A 108 -6.11 0.64 15.43
C ILE A 108 -6.32 2.16 15.36
N LEU A 109 -6.80 2.75 16.46
CA LEU A 109 -6.90 4.20 16.62
C LEU A 109 -5.56 4.77 17.10
N SER A 110 -5.36 6.07 16.89
CA SER A 110 -4.14 6.80 17.24
C SER A 110 -4.46 8.20 17.70
#